data_AF-A0A3B6XJ56-F1
#
_entry.id   AF-A0A3B6XJ56-F1
#
_cell.length_a   1.000
_cell.length_b   1.000
_cell.length_c   1.000
_cell.angle_alpha   90.00
_cell.angle_beta   90.00
_cell.angle_gamma   90.00
#
_symmetry.space_group_name_H-M   'P 1'
#
loop_
_entity.id
_entity.type
_entity.pdbx_description
1 polymer ?
#
loop_
_entity_poly.entity_id
_entity_poly.type
_entity_poly.pdbx_seq_one_letter_code
_entity_poly.pdbx_strand_id
1 'polypeptide(L)' 'MPWYNGWTKETKAGVTKGKTLIEAIDAIEPPVRPSDK' A
#
# COMPACT_ATOMS: atom_id res chain seq x y z
N MET A 1 -1.49 -2.10 -20.24
CA MET A 1 -1.66 -0.64 -20.31
C MET A 1 -0.31 -0.02 -20.61
N PRO A 2 -0.03 0.36 -21.85
CA PRO A 2 1.33 0.76 -22.27
C PRO A 2 1.82 2.07 -21.62
N TRP A 3 0.90 2.89 -21.11
CA TRP A 3 1.21 4.16 -20.44
C TRP A 3 1.33 4.04 -18.91
N TYR A 4 0.88 2.92 -18.33
CA TYR A 4 0.81 2.78 -16.88
C TYR A 4 1.92 1.88 -16.37
N ASN A 5 2.85 2.47 -15.64
CA ASN A 5 3.99 1.76 -15.04
C ASN A 5 3.71 1.20 -13.64
N GLY A 6 2.46 1.29 -13.17
CA GLY A 6 2.09 0.93 -11.81
C GLY A 6 2.08 2.13 -10.87
N TRP A 7 1.96 1.84 -9.58
CA TRP A 7 2.00 2.80 -8.48
C TRP A 7 3.16 2.46 -7.55
N THR A 8 3.62 3.47 -6.81
CA THR A 8 4.63 3.35 -5.75
C THR A 8 4.13 4.09 -4.53
N LYS A 9 4.28 3.51 -3.35
CA LYS A 9 3.85 4.04 -2.06
C LYS A 9 5.01 4.00 -1.09
N GLU A 10 5.30 5.12 -0.44
CA GLU A 10 6.28 5.18 0.65
C GLU A 10 5.55 5.10 1.99
N THR A 11 5.97 4.17 2.82
CA THR A 11 5.46 3.98 4.18
C THR A 11 6.62 4.03 5.17
N LYS A 12 6.32 4.12 6.46
CA LYS A 12 7.35 4.05 7.51
C LYS A 12 8.12 2.72 7.48
N ALA A 13 7.53 1.65 6.96
CA ALA A 13 8.15 0.34 6.79
C ALA A 13 8.94 0.18 5.48
N GLY A 14 8.81 1.12 4.53
CA GLY A 14 9.55 1.11 3.27
C GLY A 14 8.69 1.43 2.04
N VAL A 15 9.30 1.25 0.86
CA VAL A 15 8.69 1.53 -0.44
C VAL A 15 7.98 0.28 -0.98
N THR A 16 6.68 0.37 -1.21
CA THR A 16 5.85 -0.67 -1.83
C THR A 16 5.48 -0.27 -3.25
N LYS A 17 5.43 -1.25 -4.17
CA LYS A 17 5.13 -1.04 -5.59
C LYS A 17 4.07 -2.06 -6.02
N GLY A 18 3.18 -1.65 -6.93
CA GLY A 18 2.18 -2.54 -7.50
C GLY A 18 1.68 -2.05 -8.86
N LYS A 19 0.89 -2.87 -9.54
CA LYS A 19 0.32 -2.59 -10.87
C LYS A 19 -1.20 -2.64 -10.88
N THR A 20 -1.82 -3.22 -9.87
CA THR A 20 -3.28 -3.34 -9.81
C THR A 20 -3.84 -2.64 -8.59
N LEU A 21 -5.12 -2.30 -8.65
CA LEU A 21 -5.84 -1.70 -7.53
C LEU A 21 -5.99 -2.68 -6.36
N ILE A 22 -6.12 -3.97 -6.64
CA ILE A 22 -6.21 -5.02 -5.61
C ILE A 22 -4.89 -5.08 -4.83
N GLU A 23 -3.75 -5.08 -5.53
CA GLU A 23 -2.43 -5.00 -4.87
C GLU A 23 -2.26 -3.72 -4.04
N ALA A 24 -2.87 -2.61 -4.45
CA ALA A 24 -2.83 -1.37 -3.66
C ALA A 24 -3.61 -1.50 -2.35
N ILE A 25 -4.75 -2.21 -2.38
CA ILE A 25 -5.58 -2.46 -1.20
C ILE A 25 -4.88 -3.42 -0.25
N ASP A 26 -4.30 -4.52 -0.77
CA ASP A 26 -3.55 -5.49 0.03
C ASP A 26 -2.28 -4.87 0.67
N ALA A 27 -1.70 -3.86 0.02
CA ALA A 27 -0.55 -3.12 0.55
C ALA A 27 -0.91 -2.05 1.60
N ILE A 28 -2.17 -1.96 2.04
CA ILE A 28 -2.57 -1.09 3.15
C ILE A 28 -2.27 -1.79 4.47
N GLU A 29 -1.34 -1.22 5.23
CA GLU A 29 -1.09 -1.66 6.60
C GLU A 29 -2.34 -1.46 7.45
N PRO A 30 -2.76 -2.48 8.21
CA PRO A 30 -3.93 -2.35 9.08
C PRO A 30 -3.65 -1.29 10.16
N PRO A 31 -4.63 -0.43 10.49
CA PRO A 31 -4.46 0.55 11.54
C PRO A 31 -4.22 -0.16 12.87
N VAL A 32 -3.29 0.37 13.67
CA VAL A 32 -3.07 -0.11 15.04
C VAL A 32 -4.35 0.13 15.82
N ARG A 33 -5.00 -0.95 16.27
CA ARG A 33 -6.12 -0.82 17.20
C ARG A 33 -5.56 -0.22 18.50
N PRO A 34 -6.13 0.88 19.02
CA PRO A 34 -5.72 1.40 20.30
C PRO A 34 -6.05 0.35 21.37
N SER A 35 -5.02 -0.22 21.99
CA SER A 35 -5.13 -1.27 23.01
C SER A 35 -5.41 -0.72 24.41
N ASP A 36 -5.50 0.60 24.58
CA ASP A 36 -5.76 1.24 25.87
C ASP A 36 -7.05 2.04 25.83
N LYS A 37 -8.06 1.51 26.51
CA LYS A 37 -9.09 2.29 27.20
C LYS A 37 -9.23 1.76 28.61
#